data_AF-A0A8J6HWZ2-F1
#
_entry.id   AF-A0A8J6HWZ2-F1
#
_cell.length_a   1.000
_cell.length_b   1.000
_cell.length_c   1.000
_cell.angle_alpha   90.00
_cell.angle_beta   90.00
_cell.angle_gamma   90.00
#
_symmetry.space_group_name_H-M   'P 1'
#
loop_
_entity.id
_entity.type
_entity.pdbx_description
1 polymer ?
#
loop_
_entity_poly.entity_id
_entity_poly.type
_entity_poly.pdbx_seq_one_letter_code
_entity_poly.pdbx_strand_id
1 'polypeptide(L)'
;MGLQQVGRNYYMPDNKVVLREHRIQLWPGYFTSMRQHERDILLNVDLQFKFMRTDNVYDLLMEECQGANMKKEFQEKVIGCVVLTYYNNKTYKIDDVDFNSSPESTFKKADGSEITYRKYYQDKYKVNIRDSRQPMLISRSKPREIRAGMPETVYLVPELCQMTGLTDKQRENFNLMKQLATHTRVGPDGRIAKLLEFSDKIHRKPEVVEEIRRWDLGIGDSLVRFKGRVLNPESIFGAKDDRFSAGPQADWTRELRARPMLYSPTVDKLLVLCPGRLKGPTQDFMQVMGKVVSGLRWRFGRMEIVDLPDDRAASYLRYVDSIKESELPKLILTVLSSNSQDRYGAIKKKCCVDRAIPTQMVVARNFNSKGVMSIATKMAIQMNCKVGGAPWSVSIPLSHLMVVGYDVCRDTSNRKKSFSGMVASLDKQLTRYFSYTSEHEMEEELSNNFATFVALACKKYKDVNGQYPERILIYRDGVGEGQLEYVYEHEVTRIKDRLKQEIYPNSELKLAFVVVSKRINTRIFTDRKDNPPPGTVVDDTVTLPER
;
A
#
# COMPACT_ATOMS: atom_id res chain seq x y z
N MET A 1 20.03 16.19 -22.26
CA MET A 1 20.03 14.88 -21.55
C MET A 1 19.20 13.77 -22.20
N GLY A 2 18.36 14.04 -23.22
CA GLY A 2 17.51 12.99 -23.84
C GLY A 2 16.39 12.48 -22.92
N LEU A 3 16.09 13.24 -21.86
CA LEU A 3 15.07 12.92 -20.87
C LEU A 3 13.79 13.70 -21.19
N GLN A 4 12.65 13.06 -21.02
CA GLN A 4 11.33 13.68 -21.13
C GLN A 4 10.66 13.73 -19.76
N GLN A 5 10.17 14.90 -19.40
CA GLN A 5 9.47 15.10 -18.13
C GLN A 5 8.06 14.51 -18.21
N VAL A 6 7.71 13.67 -17.23
CA VAL A 6 6.34 13.15 -17.03
C VAL A 6 5.98 13.36 -15.56
N GLY A 7 5.10 14.34 -15.32
CA GLY A 7 4.81 14.81 -13.96
C GLY A 7 6.04 15.49 -13.33
N ARG A 8 6.53 14.95 -12.21
CA ARG A 8 7.72 15.46 -11.50
C ARG A 8 9.00 14.69 -11.79
N ASN A 9 8.92 13.65 -12.62
CA ASN A 9 10.03 12.74 -12.90
C ASN A 9 10.46 12.85 -14.37
N TYR A 10 11.65 12.33 -14.66
CA TYR A 10 12.26 12.40 -15.99
C TYR A 10 12.51 11.00 -16.52
N TYR A 11 12.06 10.69 -17.73
CA TYR A 11 12.13 9.34 -18.32
C TYR A 11 12.87 9.35 -19.66
N MET A 12 13.36 8.19 -20.07
CA MET A 12 14.05 7.94 -21.34
C MET A 12 13.17 7.06 -22.24
N PRO A 13 12.21 7.62 -22.99
CA PRO A 13 11.34 6.85 -23.86
C PRO A 13 12.09 6.07 -24.95
N ASP A 14 13.25 6.57 -25.40
CA ASP A 14 14.07 5.89 -26.40
C ASP A 14 14.68 4.59 -25.88
N ASN A 15 14.86 4.48 -24.55
CA ASN A 15 15.40 3.30 -23.87
C ASN A 15 14.29 2.40 -23.31
N LYS A 16 13.08 2.46 -23.88
CA LYS A 16 11.94 1.68 -23.40
C LYS A 16 12.13 0.18 -23.62
N VAL A 17 11.67 -0.60 -22.64
CA VAL A 17 11.51 -2.05 -22.80
C VAL A 17 10.07 -2.32 -23.23
N VAL A 18 9.87 -3.05 -24.34
CA VAL A 18 8.54 -3.35 -24.88
C VAL A 18 8.19 -4.81 -24.64
N LEU A 19 7.11 -5.06 -23.89
CA LEU A 19 6.53 -6.38 -23.66
C LEU A 19 5.25 -6.50 -24.49
N ARG A 20 5.41 -6.86 -25.77
CA ARG A 20 4.31 -6.89 -26.76
C ARG A 20 3.18 -7.86 -26.35
N GLU A 21 3.54 -9.03 -25.84
CA GLU A 21 2.60 -10.07 -25.37
C GLU A 21 1.63 -9.57 -24.29
N HIS A 22 2.03 -8.53 -23.56
CA HIS A 22 1.27 -7.98 -22.45
C HIS A 22 0.78 -6.55 -22.69
N ARG A 23 1.00 -6.00 -23.90
CA ARG A 23 0.64 -4.63 -24.29
C ARG A 23 1.21 -3.58 -23.33
N ILE A 24 2.45 -3.78 -22.87
CA ILE A 24 3.13 -2.89 -21.91
C ILE A 24 4.47 -2.41 -22.48
N GLN A 25 4.78 -1.15 -22.19
CA GLN A 25 6.11 -0.55 -22.31
C GLN A 25 6.58 -0.06 -20.95
N LEU A 26 7.86 -0.24 -20.66
CA LEU A 26 8.51 0.22 -19.44
C LEU A 26 9.52 1.30 -19.80
N TRP A 27 9.31 2.52 -19.31
CA TRP A 27 10.24 3.63 -19.53
C TRP A 27 11.14 3.79 -18.32
N PRO A 28 12.46 3.56 -18.44
CA PRO A 28 13.39 3.85 -17.36
C PRO A 28 13.54 5.37 -17.21
N GLY A 29 13.85 5.82 -16.01
CA GLY A 29 13.98 7.24 -15.70
C GLY A 29 14.56 7.49 -14.33
N TYR A 30 14.53 8.76 -13.94
CA TYR A 30 15.05 9.27 -12.69
C TYR A 30 13.99 10.13 -12.00
N PHE A 31 13.81 9.88 -10.71
CA PHE A 31 13.29 10.88 -9.78
C PHE A 31 14.43 11.83 -9.44
N THR A 32 14.15 13.14 -9.40
CA THR A 32 15.11 14.15 -8.97
C THR A 32 14.44 15.14 -8.04
N SER A 33 15.04 15.44 -6.91
CA SER A 33 14.61 16.53 -6.03
C SER A 33 15.81 17.19 -5.37
N MET A 34 15.82 18.52 -5.32
CA MET A 34 16.84 19.29 -4.63
C MET A 34 16.23 19.90 -3.37
N ARG A 35 16.91 19.76 -2.23
CA ARG A 35 16.47 20.29 -0.93
C ARG A 35 17.64 20.73 -0.07
N GLN A 36 17.38 21.66 0.83
CA GLN A 36 18.27 21.92 1.96
C GLN A 36 18.23 20.70 2.90
N HIS A 37 19.40 20.24 3.30
CA HIS A 37 19.60 19.24 4.33
C HIS A 37 20.43 19.85 5.48
N GLU A 38 20.80 19.04 6.48
CA GLU A 38 21.47 19.50 7.72
C GLU A 38 22.58 20.53 7.51
N ARG A 39 23.39 20.35 6.46
CA ARG A 39 24.56 21.20 6.20
C ARG A 39 24.60 21.74 4.77
N ASP A 40 24.13 20.96 3.81
CA ASP A 40 24.28 21.23 2.39
C ASP A 40 22.95 21.14 1.64
N ILE A 41 22.91 21.71 0.43
CA ILE A 41 21.83 21.47 -0.52
C ILE A 41 22.13 20.16 -1.25
N LEU A 42 21.30 19.14 -1.05
CA LEU A 42 21.49 17.83 -1.71
C LEU A 42 20.54 17.65 -2.88
N LEU A 43 21.08 17.12 -3.98
CA LEU A 43 20.31 16.61 -5.11
C LEU A 43 20.05 15.11 -4.91
N ASN A 44 18.84 14.76 -4.50
CA ASN A 44 18.41 13.37 -4.42
C ASN A 44 17.99 12.85 -5.80
N VAL A 45 18.62 11.75 -6.23
CA VAL A 45 18.32 11.06 -7.47
C VAL A 45 18.02 9.58 -7.18
N ASP A 46 16.90 9.07 -7.67
CA ASP A 46 16.57 7.64 -7.60
C ASP A 46 16.07 7.11 -8.94
N LEU A 47 16.26 5.82 -9.19
CA LEU A 47 15.76 5.17 -10.39
C LEU A 47 14.24 5.05 -10.34
N GLN A 48 13.59 5.46 -11.42
CA GLN A 48 12.15 5.36 -11.62
C GLN A 48 11.81 4.57 -12.87
N PHE A 49 10.67 3.89 -12.84
CA PHE A 49 10.15 3.16 -13.99
C PHE A 49 8.69 3.51 -14.21
N LYS A 50 8.35 4.02 -15.39
CA LYS A 50 6.97 4.31 -15.77
C LYS A 50 6.43 3.15 -16.59
N PHE A 51 5.33 2.55 -16.13
CA PHE A 51 4.56 1.59 -16.92
C PHE A 51 3.60 2.35 -17.82
N MET A 52 3.75 2.12 -19.11
CA MET A 52 2.92 2.65 -20.17
C MET A 52 2.21 1.48 -20.83
N ARG A 53 0.89 1.55 -20.99
CA ARG A 53 0.20 0.56 -21.81
C ARG A 53 0.27 0.98 -23.27
N THR A 54 0.33 0.01 -24.17
CA THR A 54 0.38 0.29 -25.62
C THR A 54 -1.00 0.58 -26.20
N ASP A 55 -2.05 0.11 -25.54
CA ASP A 55 -3.43 0.43 -25.89
C ASP A 55 -3.79 1.85 -25.43
N ASN A 56 -4.57 2.52 -26.27
CA ASN A 56 -5.13 3.82 -25.93
C ASN A 56 -6.49 3.65 -25.22
N VAL A 57 -7.04 4.73 -24.67
CA VAL A 57 -8.32 4.69 -23.94
C VAL A 57 -9.49 4.34 -24.87
N TYR A 58 -9.39 4.66 -26.16
CA TYR A 58 -10.39 4.25 -27.15
C TYR A 58 -10.38 2.73 -27.39
N ASP A 59 -9.22 2.08 -27.43
CA ASP A 59 -9.13 0.63 -27.56
C ASP A 59 -9.82 -0.07 -26.37
N LEU A 60 -9.69 0.49 -25.15
CA LEU A 60 -10.39 0.01 -23.96
C LEU A 60 -11.92 0.10 -24.12
N LEU A 61 -12.42 1.21 -24.68
CA LEU A 61 -13.85 1.39 -24.95
C LEU A 61 -14.36 0.33 -25.94
N MET A 62 -13.62 0.09 -27.02
CA MET A 62 -14.05 -0.81 -28.09
C MET A 62 -13.92 -2.29 -27.74
N GLU A 63 -12.84 -2.67 -27.06
CA GLU A 63 -12.56 -4.07 -26.75
C GLU A 63 -13.24 -4.56 -25.48
N GLU A 64 -13.38 -3.70 -24.46
CA GLU A 64 -13.81 -4.15 -23.13
C GLU A 64 -15.14 -3.58 -22.63
N CYS A 65 -15.84 -2.76 -23.40
CA CYS A 65 -17.17 -2.24 -23.05
C CYS A 65 -18.15 -2.58 -24.17
N GLN A 66 -19.17 -3.40 -23.89
CA GLN A 66 -20.12 -3.86 -24.91
C GLN A 66 -21.56 -3.88 -24.40
N GLY A 67 -22.51 -3.81 -25.33
CA GLY A 67 -23.94 -3.92 -25.03
C GLY A 67 -24.55 -2.66 -24.37
N ALA A 68 -25.72 -2.84 -23.75
CA ALA A 68 -26.54 -1.74 -23.23
C ALA A 68 -25.88 -0.94 -22.09
N ASN A 69 -24.91 -1.52 -21.37
CA ASN A 69 -24.23 -0.90 -20.22
C ASN A 69 -22.87 -0.28 -20.58
N MET A 70 -22.51 -0.21 -21.87
CA MET A 70 -21.20 0.26 -22.33
C MET A 70 -20.74 1.57 -21.70
N LYS A 71 -21.62 2.59 -21.62
CA LYS A 71 -21.28 3.90 -21.06
C LYS A 71 -20.86 3.81 -19.59
N LYS A 72 -21.62 3.06 -18.79
CA LYS A 72 -21.39 2.89 -17.36
C LYS A 72 -20.11 2.10 -17.10
N GLU A 73 -19.90 1.00 -17.81
CA GLU A 73 -18.68 0.19 -17.68
C GLU A 73 -17.43 0.99 -18.05
N PHE A 74 -17.51 1.82 -19.09
CA PHE A 74 -16.40 2.67 -19.51
C PHE A 74 -16.07 3.74 -18.45
N GLN A 75 -17.09 4.41 -17.90
CA GLN A 75 -16.92 5.37 -16.81
C GLN A 75 -16.27 4.73 -15.58
N GLU A 76 -16.75 3.55 -15.15
CA GLU A 76 -16.20 2.83 -13.99
C GLU A 76 -14.72 2.45 -14.17
N LYS A 77 -14.30 2.13 -15.41
CA LYS A 77 -12.92 1.75 -15.72
C LYS A 77 -11.97 2.94 -15.85
N VAL A 78 -12.45 4.08 -16.36
CA VAL A 78 -11.58 5.21 -16.74
C VAL A 78 -11.57 6.32 -15.68
N ILE A 79 -12.69 6.58 -15.00
CA ILE A 79 -12.76 7.68 -14.02
C ILE A 79 -11.80 7.44 -12.85
N GLY A 80 -10.96 8.44 -12.59
CA GLY A 80 -9.88 8.47 -11.62
C GLY A 80 -8.56 7.85 -12.08
N CYS A 81 -8.52 7.22 -13.26
CA CYS A 81 -7.27 6.78 -13.87
C CYS A 81 -6.44 7.98 -14.34
N VAL A 82 -5.11 7.80 -14.36
CA VAL A 82 -4.19 8.77 -14.94
C VAL A 82 -3.81 8.30 -16.34
N VAL A 83 -4.06 9.13 -17.33
CA VAL A 83 -3.70 8.89 -18.73
C VAL A 83 -2.53 9.76 -19.14
N LEU A 84 -1.74 9.31 -20.11
CA LEU A 84 -0.69 10.09 -20.76
C LEU A 84 -1.15 10.47 -22.17
N THR A 85 -1.02 11.73 -22.54
CA THR A 85 -1.23 12.17 -23.93
C THR A 85 0.07 12.05 -24.73
N TYR A 86 0.11 11.16 -25.72
CA TYR A 86 1.37 10.82 -26.40
C TYR A 86 1.96 11.97 -27.23
N TYR A 87 1.14 12.96 -27.60
CA TYR A 87 1.56 14.10 -28.43
C TYR A 87 2.33 15.18 -27.64
N ASN A 88 2.31 15.16 -26.30
CA ASN A 88 3.02 16.15 -25.47
C ASN A 88 3.52 15.61 -24.12
N ASN A 89 3.37 14.31 -23.85
CA ASN A 89 3.76 13.63 -22.61
C ASN A 89 3.16 14.22 -21.32
N LYS A 90 2.03 14.93 -21.42
CA LYS A 90 1.30 15.41 -20.25
C LYS A 90 0.44 14.29 -19.68
N THR A 91 0.33 14.27 -18.36
CA THR A 91 -0.55 13.33 -17.66
C THR A 91 -1.77 14.04 -17.13
N TYR A 92 -2.93 13.42 -17.31
CA TYR A 92 -4.21 13.94 -16.83
C TYR A 92 -4.90 12.87 -16.00
N LYS A 93 -5.46 13.28 -14.87
CA LYS A 93 -6.40 12.43 -14.12
C LYS A 93 -7.77 12.63 -14.75
N ILE A 94 -8.41 11.53 -15.16
CA ILE A 94 -9.76 11.60 -15.71
C ILE A 94 -10.73 11.73 -14.55
N ASP A 95 -11.56 12.77 -14.57
CA ASP A 95 -12.58 13.02 -13.55
C ASP A 95 -13.99 12.74 -14.08
N ASP A 96 -14.17 12.71 -15.40
CA ASP A 96 -15.45 12.38 -16.03
C ASP A 96 -15.30 11.92 -17.49
N VAL A 97 -16.40 11.46 -18.09
CA VAL A 97 -16.50 11.16 -19.52
C VAL A 97 -17.75 11.84 -20.07
N ASP A 98 -17.58 12.69 -21.08
CA ASP A 98 -18.66 13.32 -21.81
C ASP A 98 -19.00 12.55 -23.09
N PHE A 99 -20.19 11.95 -23.12
CA PHE A 99 -20.71 11.22 -24.27
C PHE A 99 -21.51 12.09 -25.24
N ASN A 100 -21.76 13.37 -24.90
CA ASN A 100 -22.48 14.30 -25.76
C ASN A 100 -21.51 15.13 -26.62
N SER A 101 -20.26 15.27 -26.18
CA SER A 101 -19.18 15.87 -26.96
C SER A 101 -18.39 14.82 -27.75
N SER A 102 -17.81 15.24 -28.87
CA SER A 102 -16.96 14.41 -29.72
C SER A 102 -15.78 15.21 -30.28
N PRO A 103 -14.82 14.58 -30.99
CA PRO A 103 -13.76 15.30 -31.71
C PRO A 103 -14.24 16.38 -32.70
N GLU A 104 -15.49 16.31 -33.17
CA GLU A 104 -16.09 17.32 -34.07
C GLU A 104 -16.71 18.49 -33.31
N SER A 105 -16.89 18.38 -31.99
CA SER A 105 -17.31 19.50 -31.14
C SER A 105 -16.27 20.62 -31.14
N THR A 106 -16.71 21.87 -30.97
CA THR A 106 -15.86 23.06 -30.94
C THR A 106 -15.51 23.49 -29.53
N PHE A 107 -14.39 24.20 -29.39
CA PHE A 107 -14.03 24.94 -28.18
C PHE A 107 -13.39 26.27 -28.54
N LYS A 108 -13.45 27.24 -27.61
CA LYS A 108 -12.82 28.54 -27.76
C LYS A 108 -11.35 28.48 -27.38
N LYS A 109 -10.48 28.95 -28.27
CA LYS A 109 -9.06 29.15 -27.99
C LYS A 109 -8.86 30.39 -27.11
N ALA A 110 -7.62 30.55 -26.61
CA ALA A 110 -7.21 31.73 -25.85
C ALA A 110 -7.31 33.04 -26.65
N ASP A 111 -7.21 32.96 -27.99
CA ASP A 111 -7.39 34.10 -28.91
C ASP A 111 -8.86 34.43 -29.21
N GLY A 112 -9.81 33.70 -28.60
CA GLY A 112 -11.25 33.86 -28.79
C GLY A 112 -11.82 33.15 -30.03
N SER A 113 -10.99 32.58 -30.91
CA SER A 113 -11.45 31.84 -32.09
C SER A 113 -12.00 30.46 -31.71
N GLU A 114 -13.02 30.00 -32.43
CA GLU A 114 -13.54 28.64 -32.28
C GLU A 114 -12.88 27.66 -33.25
N ILE A 115 -12.58 26.47 -32.75
CA ILE A 115 -12.00 25.37 -33.54
C ILE A 115 -12.56 24.04 -33.05
N THR A 116 -12.70 23.05 -33.94
CA THR A 116 -13.01 21.68 -33.52
C THR A 116 -11.81 21.04 -32.84
N TYR A 117 -12.03 20.11 -31.91
CA TYR A 117 -10.94 19.35 -31.30
C TYR A 117 -10.08 18.67 -32.37
N ARG A 118 -10.72 18.04 -33.37
CA ARG A 118 -10.03 17.37 -34.47
C ARG A 118 -9.09 18.30 -35.24
N LYS A 119 -9.58 19.46 -35.66
CA LYS A 119 -8.76 20.43 -36.39
C LYS A 119 -7.64 20.98 -35.50
N TYR A 120 -7.90 21.24 -34.22
CA TYR A 120 -6.87 21.68 -33.28
C TYR A 120 -5.72 20.67 -33.15
N TYR A 121 -6.03 19.37 -32.98
CA TYR A 121 -5.00 18.33 -32.87
C TYR A 121 -4.21 18.16 -34.17
N GLN A 122 -4.88 18.26 -35.32
CA GLN A 122 -4.23 18.23 -36.63
C GLN A 122 -3.33 19.44 -36.84
N ASP A 123 -3.79 20.65 -36.55
CA ASP A 123 -3.04 21.88 -36.80
C ASP A 123 -1.83 22.01 -35.88
N LYS A 124 -2.02 21.77 -34.57
CA LYS A 124 -1.01 21.99 -33.53
C LYS A 124 -0.03 20.85 -33.37
N TYR A 125 -0.52 19.61 -33.35
CA TYR A 125 0.29 18.43 -33.03
C TYR A 125 0.53 17.53 -34.25
N LYS A 126 -0.06 17.84 -35.41
CA LYS A 126 0.03 17.04 -36.64
C LYS A 126 -0.49 15.61 -36.44
N VAL A 127 -1.50 15.45 -35.59
CA VAL A 127 -2.12 14.15 -35.29
C VAL A 127 -3.50 14.07 -35.92
N ASN A 128 -3.79 12.95 -36.60
CA ASN A 128 -5.11 12.67 -37.15
C ASN A 128 -5.92 11.78 -36.19
N ILE A 129 -7.19 12.12 -36.00
CA ILE A 129 -8.14 11.34 -35.19
C ILE A 129 -8.94 10.43 -36.13
N ARG A 130 -8.97 9.13 -35.84
CA ARG A 130 -9.63 8.13 -36.68
C ARG A 130 -11.14 8.11 -36.48
N ASP A 131 -11.60 8.05 -35.23
CA ASP A 131 -13.05 8.03 -34.93
C ASP A 131 -13.52 9.40 -34.44
N SER A 132 -14.25 10.12 -35.30
CA SER A 132 -14.84 11.42 -34.98
C SER A 132 -16.05 11.37 -34.04
N ARG A 133 -16.58 10.18 -33.73
CA ARG A 133 -17.77 10.00 -32.87
C ARG A 133 -17.45 9.49 -31.47
N GLN A 134 -16.17 9.24 -31.17
CA GLN A 134 -15.77 8.80 -29.84
C GLN A 134 -16.12 9.85 -28.78
N PRO A 135 -16.45 9.44 -27.54
CA PRO A 135 -16.71 10.37 -26.45
C PRO A 135 -15.45 11.15 -26.07
N MET A 136 -15.60 12.20 -25.25
CA MET A 136 -14.47 12.99 -24.76
C MET A 136 -14.22 12.69 -23.28
N LEU A 137 -12.95 12.58 -22.87
CA LEU A 137 -12.57 12.48 -21.46
C LEU A 137 -12.48 13.88 -20.86
N ILE A 138 -12.91 14.03 -19.61
CA ILE A 138 -12.80 15.29 -18.88
C ILE A 138 -11.76 15.16 -17.77
N SER A 139 -10.85 16.13 -17.71
CA SER A 139 -9.93 16.33 -16.60
C SER A 139 -10.16 17.72 -16.01
N ARG A 140 -10.34 17.81 -14.69
CA ARG A 140 -10.58 19.09 -14.00
C ARG A 140 -9.29 19.54 -13.30
N SER A 141 -8.88 20.78 -13.58
CA SER A 141 -7.68 21.36 -12.97
C SER A 141 -7.94 21.70 -11.50
N LYS A 142 -6.93 21.54 -10.65
CA LYS A 142 -7.01 21.93 -9.23
C LYS A 142 -6.98 23.46 -9.08
N PRO A 143 -7.47 24.04 -7.96
CA PRO A 143 -7.44 25.48 -7.73
C PRO A 143 -6.05 26.12 -7.90
N ARG A 144 -4.99 25.43 -7.47
CA ARG A 144 -3.59 25.87 -7.66
C ARG A 144 -3.18 25.91 -9.14
N GLU A 145 -3.67 24.99 -9.95
CA GLU A 145 -3.36 24.89 -11.38
C GLU A 145 -4.13 25.95 -12.17
N ILE A 146 -5.38 26.24 -11.77
CA ILE A 146 -6.18 27.35 -12.31
C ILE A 146 -5.48 28.69 -12.05
N ARG A 147 -4.98 28.91 -10.81
CA ARG A 147 -4.16 30.09 -10.48
C ARG A 147 -2.86 30.18 -11.30
N ALA A 148 -2.33 29.05 -11.75
CA ALA A 148 -1.17 28.98 -12.64
C ALA A 148 -1.55 29.15 -14.14
N GLY A 149 -2.81 29.51 -14.44
CA GLY A 149 -3.30 29.79 -15.79
C GLY A 149 -3.79 28.55 -16.57
N MET A 150 -3.95 27.40 -15.92
CA MET A 150 -4.56 26.25 -16.58
C MET A 150 -6.08 26.41 -16.70
N PRO A 151 -6.70 25.96 -17.80
CA PRO A 151 -8.15 25.97 -17.94
C PRO A 151 -8.79 25.10 -16.86
N GLU A 152 -9.95 25.52 -16.36
CA GLU A 152 -10.70 24.80 -15.33
C GLU A 152 -11.03 23.36 -15.74
N THR A 153 -11.44 23.18 -17.00
CA THR A 153 -11.81 21.88 -17.59
C THR A 153 -11.02 21.63 -18.87
N VAL A 154 -10.43 20.44 -18.98
CA VAL A 154 -9.70 19.97 -20.15
C VAL A 154 -10.43 18.78 -20.76
N TYR A 155 -10.77 18.87 -22.04
CA TYR A 155 -11.33 17.78 -22.83
C TYR A 155 -10.23 17.06 -23.61
N LEU A 156 -10.19 15.74 -23.50
CA LEU A 156 -9.18 14.88 -24.12
C LEU A 156 -9.85 13.82 -25.00
N VAL A 157 -9.22 13.52 -26.13
CA VAL A 157 -9.69 12.49 -27.07
C VAL A 157 -9.16 11.12 -26.59
N PRO A 158 -10.01 10.12 -26.32
CA PRO A 158 -9.60 8.80 -25.85
C PRO A 158 -8.52 8.12 -26.70
N GLU A 159 -8.62 8.23 -28.03
CA GLU A 159 -7.64 7.69 -28.98
C GLU A 159 -6.23 8.29 -28.80
N LEU A 160 -6.15 9.50 -28.28
CA LEU A 160 -4.89 10.23 -28.05
C LEU A 160 -4.31 10.03 -26.65
N CYS A 161 -4.99 9.24 -25.82
CA CYS A 161 -4.65 9.02 -24.42
C CYS A 161 -4.22 7.57 -24.21
N GLN A 162 -3.04 7.35 -23.65
CA GLN A 162 -2.56 6.03 -23.23
C GLN A 162 -2.86 5.80 -21.75
N MET A 163 -3.33 4.61 -21.42
CA MET A 163 -3.50 4.19 -20.03
C MET A 163 -2.12 4.00 -19.38
N THR A 164 -1.97 4.48 -18.14
CA THR A 164 -0.72 4.32 -17.38
C THR A 164 -0.89 3.29 -16.26
N GLY A 165 0.23 2.69 -15.82
CA GLY A 165 0.23 1.69 -14.77
C GLY A 165 -0.13 0.28 -15.26
N LEU A 166 -0.30 -0.63 -14.29
CA LEU A 166 -0.69 -2.02 -14.51
C LEU A 166 -2.12 -2.24 -14.02
N THR A 167 -2.93 -2.95 -14.81
CA THR A 167 -4.27 -3.41 -14.41
C THR A 167 -4.18 -4.47 -13.32
N ASP A 168 -5.25 -4.71 -12.57
CA ASP A 168 -5.26 -5.76 -11.54
C ASP A 168 -5.01 -7.15 -12.13
N LYS A 169 -5.62 -7.44 -13.29
CA LYS A 169 -5.34 -8.67 -14.06
C LYS A 169 -3.85 -8.82 -14.41
N GLN A 170 -3.19 -7.73 -14.80
CA GLN A 170 -1.75 -7.73 -15.09
C GLN A 170 -0.91 -7.93 -13.83
N ARG A 171 -1.30 -7.32 -12.70
CA ARG A 171 -0.61 -7.48 -11.40
C ARG A 171 -0.74 -8.91 -10.86
N GLU A 172 -1.85 -9.58 -11.13
CA GLU A 172 -2.09 -10.97 -10.77
C GLU A 172 -1.34 -11.97 -11.67
N ASN A 173 -0.93 -11.54 -12.88
CA ASN A 173 -0.16 -12.38 -13.78
C ASN A 173 1.30 -12.53 -13.29
N PHE A 174 1.58 -13.67 -12.67
CA PHE A 174 2.89 -14.00 -12.11
C PHE A 174 4.02 -13.96 -13.15
N ASN A 175 3.77 -14.42 -14.38
CA ASN A 175 4.79 -14.44 -15.43
C ASN A 175 5.16 -13.02 -15.88
N LEU A 176 4.15 -12.17 -16.09
CA LEU A 176 4.36 -10.75 -16.39
C LEU A 176 5.12 -10.07 -15.25
N MET A 177 4.69 -10.24 -14.00
CA MET A 177 5.36 -9.62 -12.85
C MET A 177 6.80 -10.13 -12.66
N LYS A 178 7.08 -11.40 -12.99
CA LYS A 178 8.43 -11.97 -12.98
C LYS A 178 9.31 -11.35 -14.07
N GLN A 179 8.79 -11.18 -15.29
CA GLN A 179 9.50 -10.48 -16.37
C GLN A 179 9.73 -9.01 -16.03
N LEU A 180 8.74 -8.29 -15.51
CA LEU A 180 8.90 -6.89 -15.10
C LEU A 180 9.92 -6.74 -13.97
N ALA A 181 9.98 -7.72 -13.06
CA ALA A 181 10.94 -7.72 -11.96
C ALA A 181 12.40 -7.76 -12.44
N THR A 182 12.73 -8.41 -13.56
CA THR A 182 14.11 -8.45 -14.08
C THR A 182 14.60 -7.06 -14.50
N HIS A 183 13.70 -6.18 -14.91
CA HIS A 183 14.02 -4.80 -15.31
C HIS A 183 13.92 -3.80 -14.16
N THR A 184 12.98 -4.00 -13.24
CA THR A 184 12.65 -3.03 -12.18
C THR A 184 13.36 -3.30 -10.85
N ARG A 185 13.70 -4.56 -10.53
CA ARG A 185 14.44 -4.92 -9.31
C ARG A 185 15.93 -4.80 -9.54
N VAL A 186 16.40 -3.56 -9.48
CA VAL A 186 17.83 -3.25 -9.54
C VAL A 186 18.43 -3.38 -8.13
N GLY A 187 19.39 -4.30 -7.98
CA GLY A 187 20.15 -4.47 -6.75
C GLY A 187 21.03 -3.26 -6.41
N PRO A 188 21.59 -3.18 -5.19
CA PRO A 188 22.37 -2.03 -4.71
C PRO A 188 23.51 -1.60 -5.64
N ASP A 189 24.42 -2.50 -6.00
CA ASP A 189 25.55 -2.18 -6.89
C ASP A 189 25.09 -1.68 -8.27
N GLY A 190 24.15 -2.38 -8.91
CA GLY A 190 23.58 -1.95 -10.19
C GLY A 190 22.84 -0.61 -10.11
N ARG A 191 22.27 -0.26 -8.95
CA ARG A 191 21.62 1.03 -8.71
C ARG A 191 22.67 2.13 -8.58
N ILE A 192 23.70 1.91 -7.78
CA ILE A 192 24.84 2.83 -7.63
C ILE A 192 25.48 3.10 -8.99
N ALA A 193 25.74 2.07 -9.79
CA ALA A 193 26.32 2.22 -11.13
C ALA A 193 25.47 3.13 -12.03
N LYS A 194 24.15 2.94 -12.07
CA LYS A 194 23.24 3.78 -12.86
C LYS A 194 23.12 5.22 -12.35
N LEU A 195 23.27 5.44 -11.04
CA LEU A 195 23.29 6.79 -10.45
C LEU A 195 24.59 7.52 -10.78
N LEU A 196 25.73 6.83 -10.72
CA LEU A 196 27.02 7.38 -11.12
C LEU A 196 27.09 7.64 -12.64
N GLU A 197 26.49 6.76 -13.47
CA GLU A 197 26.34 7.01 -14.90
C GLU A 197 25.49 8.26 -15.18
N PHE A 198 24.43 8.49 -14.40
CA PHE A 198 23.63 9.71 -14.49
C PHE A 198 24.45 10.95 -14.09
N SER A 199 25.21 10.87 -12.99
CA SER A 199 26.13 11.92 -12.56
C SER A 199 27.16 12.24 -13.66
N ASP A 200 27.80 11.23 -14.23
CA ASP A 200 28.78 11.38 -15.31
C ASP A 200 28.15 12.06 -16.55
N LYS A 201 26.91 11.73 -16.90
CA LYS A 201 26.18 12.41 -17.99
C LYS A 201 25.90 13.89 -17.71
N ILE A 202 25.65 14.27 -16.45
CA ILE A 202 25.50 15.69 -16.06
C ILE A 202 26.82 16.42 -16.30
N HIS A 203 27.94 15.84 -15.88
CA HIS A 203 29.26 16.49 -15.95
C HIS A 203 29.85 16.52 -17.37
N ARG A 204 29.50 15.56 -18.23
CA ARG A 204 30.03 15.48 -19.61
C ARG A 204 29.32 16.37 -20.62
N LYS A 205 28.10 16.85 -20.35
CA LYS A 205 27.33 17.66 -21.31
C LYS A 205 27.60 19.15 -21.10
N PRO A 206 28.28 19.84 -22.03
CA PRO A 206 28.66 21.25 -21.86
C PRO A 206 27.46 22.15 -21.57
N GLU A 207 26.35 21.97 -22.28
CA GLU A 207 25.10 22.73 -22.09
C GLU A 207 24.56 22.64 -20.66
N VAL A 208 24.66 21.45 -20.03
CA VAL A 208 24.17 21.23 -18.66
C VAL A 208 25.11 21.88 -17.65
N VAL A 209 26.42 21.70 -17.84
CA VAL A 209 27.44 22.29 -16.96
C VAL A 209 27.40 23.82 -17.03
N GLU A 210 27.25 24.39 -18.22
CA GLU A 210 27.12 25.83 -18.41
C GLU A 210 25.87 26.36 -17.70
N GLU A 211 24.72 25.70 -17.85
CA GLU A 211 23.49 26.09 -17.17
C GLU A 211 23.65 26.05 -15.64
N ILE A 212 24.24 24.99 -15.08
CA ILE A 212 24.48 24.90 -13.63
C ILE A 212 25.41 26.04 -13.15
N ARG A 213 26.48 26.33 -13.90
CA ARG A 213 27.43 27.41 -13.57
C ARG A 213 26.83 28.80 -13.64
N ARG A 214 25.83 29.04 -14.50
CA ARG A 214 25.11 30.34 -14.56
C ARG A 214 24.41 30.70 -13.25
N TRP A 215 24.10 29.69 -12.42
CA TRP A 215 23.52 29.87 -11.09
C TRP A 215 24.59 29.89 -9.97
N ASP A 216 25.88 29.96 -10.33
CA ASP A 216 27.01 29.82 -9.39
C ASP A 216 26.97 28.52 -8.58
N LEU A 217 26.41 27.45 -9.17
CA LEU A 217 26.32 26.13 -8.55
C LEU A 217 27.38 25.17 -9.09
N GLY A 218 27.66 24.15 -8.27
CA GLY A 218 28.37 22.93 -8.68
C GLY A 218 27.60 21.71 -8.18
N ILE A 219 27.59 20.63 -8.96
CA ILE A 219 27.00 19.35 -8.54
C ILE A 219 28.15 18.41 -8.17
N GLY A 220 28.02 17.70 -7.05
CA GLY A 220 28.99 16.68 -6.66
C GLY A 220 29.02 15.51 -7.65
N ASP A 221 30.19 14.95 -7.91
CA ASP A 221 30.39 13.82 -8.83
C ASP A 221 30.13 12.45 -8.20
N SER A 222 30.04 12.40 -6.88
CA SER A 222 30.00 11.19 -6.05
C SER A 222 28.76 11.16 -5.15
N LEU A 223 28.40 9.95 -4.70
CA LEU A 223 27.32 9.78 -3.73
C LEU A 223 27.71 10.36 -2.36
N VAL A 224 26.75 10.99 -1.69
CA VAL A 224 26.92 11.52 -0.34
C VAL A 224 27.29 10.39 0.61
N ARG A 225 28.43 10.54 1.30
CA ARG A 225 28.90 9.62 2.34
C ARG A 225 28.59 10.19 3.70
N PHE A 226 28.06 9.35 4.58
CA PHE A 226 27.74 9.72 5.95
C PHE A 226 27.89 8.50 6.87
N LYS A 227 27.98 8.73 8.17
CA LYS A 227 28.08 7.66 9.17
C LYS A 227 26.67 7.30 9.64
N GLY A 228 26.24 6.07 9.37
CA GLY A 228 25.07 5.47 10.03
C GLY A 228 25.48 4.64 11.25
N ARG A 229 24.50 4.24 12.05
CA ARG A 229 24.68 3.31 13.18
C ARG A 229 23.82 2.07 12.97
N VAL A 230 24.30 0.90 13.35
CA VAL A 230 23.50 -0.35 13.32
C VAL A 230 23.15 -0.71 14.75
N LEU A 231 21.86 -0.72 15.07
CA LEU A 231 21.36 -1.15 16.36
C LEU A 231 21.58 -2.65 16.55
N ASN A 232 21.80 -3.07 17.80
CA ASN A 232 21.95 -4.48 18.13
C ASN A 232 20.65 -5.25 17.84
N PRO A 233 20.74 -6.51 17.38
CA PRO A 233 19.56 -7.36 17.22
C PRO A 233 18.82 -7.55 18.56
N GLU A 234 17.50 -7.41 18.51
CA GLU A 234 16.65 -7.60 19.69
C GLU A 234 16.54 -9.07 20.12
N SER A 235 16.26 -9.27 21.40
CA SER A 235 15.89 -10.57 21.95
C SER A 235 14.38 -10.79 21.83
N ILE A 236 14.01 -11.92 21.24
CA ILE A 236 12.63 -12.38 21.08
C ILE A 236 12.28 -13.27 22.28
N PHE A 237 11.10 -13.01 22.86
CA PHE A 237 10.57 -13.74 24.01
C PHE A 237 9.51 -14.75 23.54
N GLY A 238 9.73 -16.02 23.89
CA GLY A 238 8.79 -17.13 23.70
C GLY A 238 8.10 -17.53 25.00
N ALA A 239 7.46 -18.70 25.01
CA ALA A 239 6.81 -19.20 26.22
C ALA A 239 7.80 -19.63 27.30
N LYS A 240 7.36 -19.61 28.57
CA LYS A 240 8.13 -20.05 29.75
C LYS A 240 9.51 -19.38 29.86
N ASP A 241 9.54 -18.05 29.67
CA ASP A 241 10.74 -17.21 29.72
C ASP A 241 11.83 -17.59 28.71
N ASP A 242 11.48 -18.33 27.65
CA ASP A 242 12.40 -18.63 26.56
C ASP A 242 12.82 -17.36 25.81
N ARG A 243 14.11 -17.27 25.47
CA ARG A 243 14.70 -16.11 24.81
C ARG A 243 15.64 -16.54 23.70
N PHE A 244 15.53 -15.89 22.54
CA PHE A 244 16.43 -16.13 21.41
C PHE A 244 16.63 -14.83 20.62
N SER A 245 17.79 -14.68 19.98
CA SER A 245 18.09 -13.49 19.18
C SER A 245 17.32 -13.50 17.85
N ALA A 246 16.90 -12.32 17.40
CA ALA A 246 16.38 -12.11 16.04
C ALA A 246 17.44 -12.38 14.94
N GLY A 247 18.73 -12.41 15.33
CA GLY A 247 19.85 -12.60 14.41
C GLY A 247 20.14 -11.38 13.53
N PRO A 248 21.25 -11.42 12.76
CA PRO A 248 21.72 -10.27 11.97
C PRO A 248 20.80 -9.93 10.78
N GLN A 249 19.94 -10.86 10.36
CA GLN A 249 18.96 -10.66 9.27
C GLN A 249 17.56 -10.34 9.80
N ALA A 250 17.39 -10.21 11.13
CA ALA A 250 16.09 -10.03 11.77
C ALA A 250 15.03 -11.05 11.31
N ASP A 251 15.43 -12.33 11.18
CA ASP A 251 14.55 -13.44 10.80
C ASP A 251 14.71 -14.60 11.79
N TRP A 252 13.66 -14.82 12.59
CA TRP A 252 13.58 -15.89 13.58
C TRP A 252 12.50 -16.93 13.23
N THR A 253 12.12 -17.04 11.94
CA THR A 253 11.12 -18.01 11.46
C THR A 253 11.50 -19.46 11.79
N ARG A 254 12.80 -19.77 11.86
CA ARG A 254 13.27 -21.10 12.30
C ARG A 254 12.96 -21.34 13.78
N GLU A 255 13.22 -20.37 14.64
CA GLU A 255 12.99 -20.48 16.08
C GLU A 255 11.49 -20.60 16.40
N LEU A 256 10.63 -19.81 15.73
CA LEU A 256 9.17 -19.92 15.88
C LEU A 256 8.58 -21.27 15.48
N ARG A 257 9.25 -22.01 14.59
CA ARG A 257 8.82 -23.37 14.19
C ARG A 257 9.23 -24.43 15.20
N ALA A 258 10.32 -24.20 15.91
CA ALA A 258 10.92 -25.17 16.82
C ALA A 258 10.44 -25.00 18.28
N ARG A 259 9.81 -23.87 18.60
CA ARG A 259 9.50 -23.46 19.97
C ARG A 259 7.99 -23.18 20.14
N PRO A 260 7.45 -23.39 21.35
CA PRO A 260 6.09 -22.96 21.66
C PRO A 260 5.94 -21.44 21.59
N MET A 261 4.76 -21.00 21.16
CA MET A 261 4.39 -19.58 21.12
C MET A 261 4.23 -19.00 22.53
N LEU A 262 4.53 -17.72 22.71
CA LEU A 262 4.48 -17.00 24.00
C LEU A 262 3.17 -17.24 24.77
N TYR A 263 2.03 -17.08 24.09
CA TYR A 263 0.71 -17.35 24.63
C TYR A 263 -0.18 -18.00 23.57
N SER A 264 -0.87 -19.08 23.94
CA SER A 264 -1.78 -19.78 23.05
C SER A 264 -3.08 -20.18 23.76
N PRO A 265 -4.20 -19.49 23.50
CA PRO A 265 -5.51 -19.82 24.05
C PRO A 265 -5.94 -21.23 23.64
N THR A 266 -6.66 -21.93 24.53
CA THR A 266 -7.23 -23.23 24.17
C THR A 266 -8.30 -23.06 23.09
N VAL A 267 -8.21 -23.84 22.02
CA VAL A 267 -9.23 -23.92 20.97
C VAL A 267 -9.85 -25.30 21.00
N ASP A 268 -11.10 -25.42 21.46
CA ASP A 268 -11.73 -26.73 21.70
C ASP A 268 -12.22 -27.39 20.41
N LYS A 269 -12.61 -26.57 19.43
CA LYS A 269 -13.12 -27.00 18.13
C LYS A 269 -12.71 -26.00 17.04
N LEU A 270 -12.22 -26.51 15.92
CA LEU A 270 -12.05 -25.77 14.68
C LEU A 270 -13.03 -26.30 13.64
N LEU A 271 -13.91 -25.46 13.12
CA LEU A 271 -14.72 -25.80 11.95
C LEU A 271 -13.93 -25.53 10.68
N VAL A 272 -13.87 -26.52 9.79
CA VAL A 272 -13.18 -26.45 8.50
C VAL A 272 -14.23 -26.52 7.40
N LEU A 273 -14.60 -25.38 6.82
CA LEU A 273 -15.56 -25.31 5.73
C LEU A 273 -14.86 -25.67 4.41
N CYS A 274 -15.28 -26.77 3.80
CA CYS A 274 -14.63 -27.33 2.63
C CYS A 274 -15.65 -27.76 1.57
N PRO A 275 -15.53 -27.33 0.30
CA PRO A 275 -16.28 -27.93 -0.80
C PRO A 275 -15.99 -29.42 -0.92
N GLY A 276 -17.01 -30.25 -1.18
CA GLY A 276 -16.87 -31.71 -1.21
C GLY A 276 -15.78 -32.23 -2.13
N ARG A 277 -15.56 -31.58 -3.29
CA ARG A 277 -14.47 -31.96 -4.22
C ARG A 277 -13.05 -31.83 -3.62
N LEU A 278 -12.88 -30.99 -2.60
CA LEU A 278 -11.60 -30.71 -1.96
C LEU A 278 -11.42 -31.46 -0.63
N LYS A 279 -12.36 -32.34 -0.27
CA LYS A 279 -12.38 -33.03 1.02
C LYS A 279 -11.13 -33.86 1.27
N GLY A 280 -10.71 -34.69 0.31
CA GLY A 280 -9.49 -35.50 0.41
C GLY A 280 -8.23 -34.65 0.63
N PRO A 281 -7.90 -33.71 -0.28
CA PRO A 281 -6.75 -32.81 -0.09
C PRO A 281 -6.80 -32.00 1.21
N THR A 282 -8.00 -31.64 1.68
CA THR A 282 -8.18 -30.92 2.94
C THR A 282 -7.90 -31.83 4.14
N GLN A 283 -8.32 -33.09 4.11
CA GLN A 283 -8.00 -34.07 5.16
C GLN A 283 -6.49 -34.25 5.29
N ASP A 284 -5.77 -34.41 4.18
CA ASP A 284 -4.31 -34.53 4.17
C ASP A 284 -3.65 -33.28 4.78
N PHE A 285 -4.13 -32.10 4.38
CA PHE A 285 -3.62 -30.84 4.92
C PHE A 285 -3.94 -30.66 6.41
N MET A 286 -5.09 -31.16 6.90
CA MET A 286 -5.41 -31.14 8.33
C MET A 286 -4.53 -32.08 9.15
N GLN A 287 -4.05 -33.20 8.58
CA GLN A 287 -3.03 -34.01 9.24
C GLN A 287 -1.71 -33.26 9.40
N VAL A 288 -1.29 -32.51 8.36
CA VAL A 288 -0.12 -31.63 8.41
C VAL A 288 -0.31 -30.54 9.48
N MET A 289 -1.48 -29.91 9.53
CA MET A 289 -1.81 -28.92 10.55
C MET A 289 -1.76 -29.52 11.96
N GLY A 290 -2.28 -30.74 12.16
CA GLY A 290 -2.21 -31.45 13.45
C GLY A 290 -0.78 -31.63 13.94
N LYS A 291 0.15 -32.02 13.05
CA LYS A 291 1.59 -32.11 13.37
C LYS A 291 2.18 -30.76 13.77
N VAL A 292 1.84 -29.69 13.06
CA VAL A 292 2.31 -28.33 13.35
C VAL A 292 1.82 -27.85 14.71
N VAL A 293 0.52 -27.97 14.97
CA VAL A 293 -0.11 -27.53 16.22
C VAL A 293 0.45 -28.30 17.42
N SER A 294 0.69 -29.60 17.25
CA SER A 294 1.37 -30.43 18.24
C SER A 294 2.82 -29.98 18.48
N GLY A 295 3.58 -29.69 17.42
CA GLY A 295 4.95 -29.18 17.50
C GLY A 295 5.05 -27.83 18.21
N LEU A 296 4.07 -26.95 17.98
CA LEU A 296 3.93 -25.66 18.68
C LEU A 296 3.42 -25.81 20.13
N ARG A 297 3.10 -27.03 20.57
CA ARG A 297 2.54 -27.37 21.88
C ARG A 297 1.24 -26.61 22.19
N TRP A 298 0.47 -26.32 21.14
CA TRP A 298 -0.77 -25.57 21.27
C TRP A 298 -1.93 -26.52 21.62
N ARG A 299 -2.61 -26.26 22.74
CA ARG A 299 -3.83 -27.01 23.14
C ARG A 299 -4.96 -26.73 22.16
N PHE A 300 -5.13 -27.65 21.23
CA PHE A 300 -6.06 -27.54 20.11
C PHE A 300 -6.85 -28.83 19.99
N GLY A 301 -8.18 -28.71 20.05
CA GLY A 301 -9.12 -29.81 20.00
C GLY A 301 -9.42 -30.23 18.57
N ARG A 302 -10.62 -30.78 18.37
CA ARG A 302 -10.98 -31.43 17.11
C ARG A 302 -11.05 -30.45 15.94
N MET A 303 -10.50 -30.86 14.80
CA MET A 303 -10.67 -30.21 13.50
C MET A 303 -11.80 -30.91 12.75
N GLU A 304 -12.97 -30.29 12.69
CA GLU A 304 -14.17 -30.86 12.09
C GLU A 304 -14.36 -30.33 10.69
N ILE A 305 -14.27 -31.21 9.69
CA ILE A 305 -14.48 -30.86 8.29
C ILE A 305 -15.97 -30.91 7.97
N VAL A 306 -16.48 -29.75 7.55
CA VAL A 306 -17.85 -29.56 7.09
C VAL A 306 -17.86 -29.65 5.57
N ASP A 307 -18.66 -30.58 5.08
CA ASP A 307 -18.84 -30.82 3.64
C ASP A 307 -19.83 -29.82 3.04
N LEU A 308 -19.33 -28.92 2.20
CA LEU A 308 -20.16 -27.95 1.47
C LEU A 308 -20.51 -28.50 0.09
N PRO A 309 -21.76 -28.29 -0.39
CA PRO A 309 -22.23 -28.84 -1.66
C PRO A 309 -21.45 -28.31 -2.86
N ASP A 310 -20.99 -27.07 -2.79
CA ASP A 310 -20.25 -26.41 -3.84
C ASP A 310 -19.32 -25.33 -3.26
N ASP A 311 -18.62 -24.66 -4.16
CA ASP A 311 -17.68 -23.60 -3.82
C ASP A 311 -18.23 -22.20 -4.14
N ARG A 312 -19.56 -22.03 -4.17
CA ARG A 312 -20.18 -20.72 -4.35
C ARG A 312 -20.22 -19.99 -3.01
N ALA A 313 -20.05 -18.66 -3.04
CA ALA A 313 -20.11 -17.83 -1.83
C ALA A 313 -21.37 -18.12 -1.01
N ALA A 314 -22.53 -18.22 -1.66
CA ALA A 314 -23.82 -18.52 -1.03
C ALA A 314 -23.80 -19.80 -0.17
N SER A 315 -23.06 -20.84 -0.56
CA SER A 315 -22.98 -22.08 0.23
C SER A 315 -22.23 -21.90 1.53
N TYR A 316 -21.12 -21.15 1.52
CA TYR A 316 -20.41 -20.76 2.74
C TYR A 316 -21.28 -19.88 3.64
N LEU A 317 -21.94 -18.88 3.07
CA LEU A 317 -22.79 -17.95 3.81
C LEU A 317 -23.96 -18.67 4.49
N ARG A 318 -24.66 -19.57 3.77
CA ARG A 318 -25.73 -20.39 4.34
C ARG A 318 -25.25 -21.23 5.52
N TYR A 319 -24.07 -21.84 5.42
CA TYR A 319 -23.54 -22.61 6.55
C TYR A 319 -23.22 -21.71 7.74
N VAL A 320 -22.54 -20.58 7.52
CA VAL A 320 -22.27 -19.59 8.58
C VAL A 320 -23.58 -19.11 9.22
N ASP A 321 -24.64 -18.91 8.43
CA ASP A 321 -25.95 -18.53 8.94
C ASP A 321 -26.64 -19.60 9.78
N SER A 322 -26.39 -20.87 9.48
CA SER A 322 -26.94 -22.00 10.24
C SER A 322 -26.32 -22.19 11.63
N ILE A 323 -25.17 -21.57 11.90
CA ILE A 323 -24.51 -21.65 13.21
C ILE A 323 -25.34 -20.87 14.24
N LYS A 324 -25.72 -21.49 15.34
CA LYS A 324 -26.44 -20.83 16.43
C LYS A 324 -25.52 -19.90 17.22
N GLU A 325 -26.07 -18.82 17.75
CA GLU A 325 -25.29 -17.83 18.54
C GLU A 325 -24.66 -18.45 19.80
N SER A 326 -25.35 -19.39 20.44
CA SER A 326 -24.84 -20.15 21.59
C SER A 326 -23.71 -21.13 21.25
N GLU A 327 -23.47 -21.39 19.97
CA GLU A 327 -22.52 -22.39 19.47
C GLU A 327 -21.43 -21.76 18.58
N LEU A 328 -21.23 -20.43 18.68
CA LEU A 328 -20.26 -19.74 17.85
C LEU A 328 -18.84 -20.32 18.06
N PRO A 329 -18.18 -20.78 16.99
CA PRO A 329 -16.81 -21.28 17.09
C PRO A 329 -15.85 -20.11 17.37
N LYS A 330 -14.78 -20.38 18.14
CA LYS A 330 -13.70 -19.41 18.32
C LYS A 330 -13.00 -19.04 17.01
N LEU A 331 -13.03 -19.95 16.03
CA LEU A 331 -12.38 -19.79 14.75
C LEU A 331 -12.98 -20.73 13.70
N ILE A 332 -13.10 -20.23 12.46
CA ILE A 332 -13.43 -21.04 11.28
C ILE A 332 -12.25 -21.02 10.31
N LEU A 333 -11.87 -22.18 9.78
CA LEU A 333 -10.98 -22.32 8.63
C LEU A 333 -11.84 -22.53 7.37
N THR A 334 -11.66 -21.69 6.36
CA THR A 334 -12.37 -21.79 5.09
C THR A 334 -11.41 -22.15 3.96
N VAL A 335 -11.68 -23.28 3.31
CA VAL A 335 -10.91 -23.77 2.16
C VAL A 335 -11.53 -23.25 0.88
N LEU A 336 -10.77 -22.51 0.07
CA LEU A 336 -11.21 -21.98 -1.21
C LEU A 336 -10.54 -22.73 -2.35
N SER A 337 -11.25 -23.01 -3.45
CA SER A 337 -10.59 -23.61 -4.62
C SER A 337 -9.72 -22.65 -5.44
N SER A 338 -10.00 -21.34 -5.36
CA SER A 338 -9.28 -20.29 -6.08
C SER A 338 -9.18 -19.00 -5.25
N ASN A 339 -8.40 -18.03 -5.73
CA ASN A 339 -8.21 -16.73 -5.08
C ASN A 339 -9.33 -15.72 -5.46
N SER A 340 -10.59 -16.16 -5.49
CA SER A 340 -11.73 -15.31 -5.86
C SER A 340 -11.97 -14.23 -4.81
N GLN A 341 -11.80 -12.96 -5.19
CA GLN A 341 -12.03 -11.80 -4.31
C GLN A 341 -13.50 -11.67 -3.92
N ASP A 342 -14.44 -11.89 -4.84
CA ASP A 342 -15.88 -11.81 -4.53
C ASP A 342 -16.28 -12.79 -3.42
N ARG A 343 -15.78 -14.03 -3.51
CA ARG A 343 -16.04 -15.05 -2.50
C ARG A 343 -15.36 -14.71 -1.18
N TYR A 344 -14.10 -14.32 -1.23
CA TYR A 344 -13.36 -13.91 -0.04
C TYR A 344 -14.07 -12.74 0.68
N GLY A 345 -14.45 -11.71 -0.07
CA GLY A 345 -15.15 -10.52 0.41
C GLY A 345 -16.52 -10.83 1.00
N ALA A 346 -17.32 -11.69 0.34
CA ALA A 346 -18.62 -12.10 0.85
C ALA A 346 -18.51 -12.82 2.20
N ILE A 347 -17.58 -13.77 2.32
CA ILE A 347 -17.36 -14.54 3.56
C ILE A 347 -16.83 -13.62 4.67
N LYS A 348 -15.89 -12.72 4.34
CA LYS A 348 -15.36 -11.74 5.31
C LYS A 348 -16.40 -10.77 5.79
N LYS A 349 -17.22 -10.22 4.89
CA LYS A 349 -18.34 -9.35 5.26
C LYS A 349 -19.26 -10.06 6.25
N LYS A 350 -19.68 -11.29 5.92
CA LYS A 350 -20.56 -12.07 6.79
C LYS A 350 -19.98 -12.34 8.17
N CYS A 351 -18.73 -12.76 8.24
CA CYS A 351 -18.11 -13.18 9.50
C CYS A 351 -17.49 -12.05 10.33
N CYS A 352 -17.35 -10.84 9.78
CA CYS A 352 -16.76 -9.70 10.48
C CYS A 352 -17.71 -8.51 10.67
N VAL A 353 -18.78 -8.40 9.87
CA VAL A 353 -19.78 -7.33 9.96
C VAL A 353 -21.09 -7.89 10.52
N ASP A 354 -21.64 -8.92 9.88
CA ASP A 354 -22.95 -9.46 10.28
C ASP A 354 -22.86 -10.40 11.49
N ARG A 355 -21.68 -10.98 11.72
CA ARG A 355 -21.35 -11.86 12.86
C ARG A 355 -19.95 -11.54 13.37
N ALA A 356 -19.63 -11.97 14.60
CA ALA A 356 -18.32 -11.78 15.22
C ALA A 356 -17.50 -13.08 15.25
N ILE A 357 -17.23 -13.67 14.08
CA ILE A 357 -16.53 -14.96 13.96
C ILE A 357 -15.17 -14.80 13.27
N PRO A 358 -14.06 -15.00 13.99
CA PRO A 358 -12.74 -15.02 13.36
C PRO A 358 -12.65 -16.09 12.27
N THR A 359 -12.10 -15.72 11.11
CA THR A 359 -11.95 -16.62 9.95
C THR A 359 -10.50 -16.68 9.44
N GLN A 360 -10.01 -17.90 9.24
CA GLN A 360 -8.79 -18.21 8.50
C GLN A 360 -9.17 -18.69 7.10
N MET A 361 -8.57 -18.11 6.06
CA MET A 361 -8.82 -18.52 4.67
C MET A 361 -7.58 -19.23 4.13
N VAL A 362 -7.77 -20.27 3.33
CA VAL A 362 -6.68 -20.96 2.63
C VAL A 362 -7.10 -21.40 1.24
N VAL A 363 -6.25 -21.20 0.23
CA VAL A 363 -6.50 -21.67 -1.14
C VAL A 363 -5.91 -23.08 -1.30
N ALA A 364 -6.70 -24.01 -1.85
CA ALA A 364 -6.36 -25.43 -1.95
C ALA A 364 -5.03 -25.71 -2.68
N ARG A 365 -4.61 -24.85 -3.62
CA ARG A 365 -3.30 -24.95 -4.30
C ARG A 365 -2.12 -25.02 -3.32
N ASN A 366 -2.28 -24.48 -2.11
CA ASN A 366 -1.23 -24.46 -1.10
C ASN A 366 -1.01 -25.82 -0.42
N PHE A 367 -1.99 -26.74 -0.50
CA PHE A 367 -1.95 -28.03 0.20
C PHE A 367 -0.85 -28.97 -0.34
N ASN A 368 -0.57 -28.90 -1.64
CA ASN A 368 0.43 -29.73 -2.32
C ASN A 368 1.70 -28.97 -2.70
N SER A 369 1.93 -27.81 -2.08
CA SER A 369 3.08 -26.96 -2.41
C SER A 369 4.37 -27.48 -1.77
N LYS A 370 5.51 -27.27 -2.46
CA LYS A 370 6.83 -27.43 -1.85
C LYS A 370 6.93 -26.47 -0.67
N GLY A 371 6.99 -27.01 0.56
CA GLY A 371 6.99 -26.21 1.80
C GLY A 371 5.65 -26.10 2.51
N VAL A 372 4.68 -26.99 2.25
CA VAL A 372 3.38 -27.05 2.95
C VAL A 372 3.50 -26.94 4.48
N MET A 373 4.51 -27.57 5.10
CA MET A 373 4.79 -27.46 6.54
C MET A 373 5.02 -26.02 6.99
N SER A 374 5.77 -25.23 6.21
CA SER A 374 6.01 -23.82 6.52
C SER A 374 4.75 -22.97 6.36
N ILE A 375 3.90 -23.29 5.37
CA ILE A 375 2.62 -22.62 5.16
C ILE A 375 1.70 -22.93 6.35
N ALA A 376 1.56 -24.19 6.71
CA ALA A 376 0.76 -24.64 7.85
C ALA A 376 1.24 -24.00 9.16
N THR A 377 2.56 -23.88 9.37
CA THR A 377 3.09 -23.19 10.56
C THR A 377 2.71 -21.72 10.60
N LYS A 378 2.91 -20.97 9.49
CA LYS A 378 2.50 -19.56 9.43
C LYS A 378 1.00 -19.40 9.61
N MET A 379 0.21 -20.34 9.09
CA MET A 379 -1.23 -20.36 9.29
C MET A 379 -1.62 -20.63 10.75
N ALA A 380 -0.98 -21.58 11.43
CA ALA A 380 -1.19 -21.84 12.86
C ALA A 380 -0.87 -20.62 13.72
N ILE A 381 0.25 -19.94 13.44
CA ILE A 381 0.64 -18.68 14.09
C ILE A 381 -0.44 -17.61 13.88
N GLN A 382 -0.95 -17.45 12.65
CA GLN A 382 -2.01 -16.49 12.34
C GLN A 382 -3.33 -16.85 13.04
N MET A 383 -3.68 -18.12 13.09
CA MET A 383 -4.86 -18.63 13.80
C MET A 383 -4.75 -18.35 15.30
N ASN A 384 -3.56 -18.53 15.89
CA ASN A 384 -3.31 -18.20 17.29
C ASN A 384 -3.57 -16.71 17.57
N CYS A 385 -3.05 -15.80 16.73
CA CYS A 385 -3.33 -14.37 16.87
C CYS A 385 -4.83 -14.05 16.80
N LYS A 386 -5.57 -14.69 15.90
CA LYS A 386 -7.01 -14.45 15.69
C LYS A 386 -7.88 -14.86 16.87
N VAL A 387 -7.43 -15.80 17.69
CA VAL A 387 -8.13 -16.23 18.91
C VAL A 387 -7.62 -15.53 20.17
N GLY A 388 -6.78 -14.49 20.03
CA GLY A 388 -6.23 -13.70 21.13
C GLY A 388 -4.91 -14.21 21.70
N GLY A 389 -4.23 -15.12 21.01
CA GLY A 389 -2.89 -15.60 21.35
C GLY A 389 -1.78 -14.66 20.91
N ALA A 390 -0.59 -14.88 21.47
CA ALA A 390 0.61 -14.12 21.17
C ALA A 390 1.74 -15.08 20.75
N PRO A 391 2.24 -14.99 19.51
CA PRO A 391 3.33 -15.84 19.06
C PRO A 391 4.67 -15.57 19.76
N TRP A 392 5.03 -14.30 19.95
CA TRP A 392 6.26 -13.84 20.61
C TRP A 392 6.08 -12.39 21.11
N SER A 393 7.05 -11.89 21.87
CA SER A 393 7.17 -10.47 22.22
C SER A 393 8.64 -10.01 22.22
N VAL A 394 8.88 -8.73 22.50
CA VAL A 394 10.22 -8.12 22.66
C VAL A 394 10.29 -7.38 23.99
N SER A 395 11.51 -7.14 24.50
CA SER A 395 11.68 -6.37 25.73
C SER A 395 11.43 -4.90 25.46
N ILE A 396 10.49 -4.30 26.20
CA ILE A 396 10.23 -2.87 26.18
C ILE A 396 10.35 -2.36 27.62
N PRO A 397 11.42 -1.62 27.95
CA PRO A 397 11.70 -1.24 29.33
C PRO A 397 10.75 -0.15 29.86
N LEU A 398 9.97 0.50 28.98
CA LEU A 398 9.03 1.54 29.36
C LEU A 398 7.79 0.96 30.04
N SER A 399 7.55 1.36 31.28
CA SER A 399 6.32 1.05 32.00
C SER A 399 5.15 1.91 31.52
N HIS A 400 3.95 1.33 31.58
CA HIS A 400 2.67 1.98 31.27
C HIS A 400 2.65 2.69 29.89
N LEU A 401 3.34 2.12 28.91
CA LEU A 401 3.35 2.57 27.53
C LEU A 401 2.13 2.02 26.78
N MET A 402 1.45 2.90 26.05
CA MET A 402 0.50 2.54 25.00
C MET A 402 1.05 2.99 23.64
N VAL A 403 1.26 2.04 22.74
CA VAL A 403 1.66 2.29 21.35
C VAL A 403 0.42 2.23 20.47
N VAL A 404 0.23 3.25 19.64
CA VAL A 404 -0.89 3.39 18.71
C VAL A 404 -0.35 3.42 17.28
N GLY A 405 -0.97 2.66 16.38
CA GLY A 405 -0.76 2.74 14.94
C GLY A 405 -2.02 3.25 14.25
N TYR A 406 -1.87 4.16 13.29
CA TYR A 406 -2.98 4.69 12.51
C TYR A 406 -2.63 4.77 11.03
N ASP A 407 -3.53 4.27 10.18
CA ASP A 407 -3.41 4.29 8.72
C ASP A 407 -4.77 4.57 8.06
N VAL A 408 -4.72 5.12 6.85
CA VAL A 408 -5.89 5.50 6.06
C VAL A 408 -5.79 4.83 4.69
N CYS A 409 -6.76 3.99 4.38
CA CYS A 409 -6.85 3.28 3.11
C CYS A 409 -8.04 3.83 2.30
N ARG A 410 -7.84 4.07 1.00
CA ARG A 410 -8.93 4.41 0.09
C ARG A 410 -9.66 3.15 -0.34
N ASP A 411 -10.98 3.21 -0.39
CA ASP A 411 -11.78 2.11 -0.91
C ASP A 411 -11.50 1.91 -2.41
N THR A 412 -11.23 0.65 -2.77
CA THR A 412 -11.00 0.24 -4.15
C THR A 412 -12.28 0.26 -4.98
N SER A 413 -13.44 0.05 -4.34
CA SER A 413 -14.75 -0.01 -4.99
C SER A 413 -15.38 1.37 -5.15
N ASN A 414 -15.24 2.23 -4.13
CA ASN A 414 -15.71 3.61 -4.17
C ASN A 414 -14.58 4.58 -3.83
N ARG A 415 -13.96 5.18 -4.85
CA ARG A 415 -12.83 6.11 -4.68
C ARG A 415 -13.16 7.40 -3.90
N LYS A 416 -14.44 7.69 -3.63
CA LYS A 416 -14.86 8.81 -2.77
C LYS A 416 -14.78 8.46 -1.28
N LYS A 417 -14.72 7.17 -0.94
CA LYS A 417 -14.70 6.68 0.44
C LYS A 417 -13.30 6.28 0.86
N SER A 418 -12.98 6.57 2.12
CA SER A 418 -11.76 6.12 2.78
C SER A 418 -12.09 5.48 4.11
N PHE A 419 -11.26 4.52 4.52
CA PHE A 419 -11.36 3.83 5.78
C PHE A 419 -10.12 4.12 6.61
N SER A 420 -10.34 4.58 7.83
CA SER A 420 -9.28 4.73 8.82
C SER A 420 -9.23 3.49 9.69
N GLY A 421 -8.03 3.00 9.97
CA GLY A 421 -7.78 1.91 10.91
C GLY A 421 -6.83 2.36 11.99
N MET A 422 -7.24 2.21 13.25
CA MET A 422 -6.40 2.44 14.43
C MET A 422 -6.20 1.13 15.18
N VAL A 423 -4.99 0.89 15.66
CA VAL A 423 -4.67 -0.17 16.62
C VAL A 423 -3.92 0.42 17.80
N ALA A 424 -4.19 -0.05 19.02
CA ALA A 424 -3.55 0.42 20.25
C ALA A 424 -3.20 -0.77 21.15
N SER A 425 -1.95 -0.86 21.60
CA SER A 425 -1.49 -1.91 22.52
C SER A 425 -2.13 -1.78 23.90
N LEU A 426 -2.46 -2.89 24.55
CA LEU A 426 -3.15 -2.89 25.84
C LEU A 426 -2.29 -3.41 27.00
N ASP A 427 -1.15 -4.03 26.73
CA ASP A 427 -0.33 -4.72 27.73
C ASP A 427 1.16 -4.42 27.54
N LYS A 428 1.95 -4.60 28.60
CA LYS A 428 3.40 -4.31 28.60
C LYS A 428 4.20 -5.08 27.55
N GLN A 429 3.78 -6.29 27.20
CA GLN A 429 4.45 -7.11 26.19
C GLN A 429 4.04 -6.75 24.75
N LEU A 430 3.11 -5.78 24.58
CA LEU A 430 2.50 -5.38 23.31
C LEU A 430 1.96 -6.59 22.52
N THR A 431 1.23 -7.47 23.20
CA THR A 431 0.68 -8.69 22.59
C THR A 431 -0.82 -8.61 22.33
N ARG A 432 -1.52 -7.71 23.02
CA ARG A 432 -2.95 -7.48 22.91
C ARG A 432 -3.21 -6.10 22.35
N TYR A 433 -4.12 -6.03 21.38
CA TYR A 433 -4.43 -4.78 20.68
C TYR A 433 -5.92 -4.51 20.71
N PHE A 434 -6.29 -3.28 21.01
CA PHE A 434 -7.59 -2.71 20.71
C PHE A 434 -7.54 -2.14 19.29
N SER A 435 -8.53 -2.46 18.47
CA SER A 435 -8.61 -1.94 17.10
C SER A 435 -9.94 -1.25 16.85
N TYR A 436 -9.92 -0.17 16.08
CA TYR A 436 -11.10 0.55 15.65
C TYR A 436 -10.99 0.93 14.17
N THR A 437 -12.09 0.87 13.45
CA THR A 437 -12.15 1.26 12.03
C THR A 437 -13.35 2.16 11.76
N SER A 438 -13.21 3.13 10.86
CA SER A 438 -14.30 4.03 10.49
C SER A 438 -14.18 4.52 9.05
N GLU A 439 -15.33 4.54 8.38
CA GLU A 439 -15.54 5.14 7.06
C GLU A 439 -15.61 6.66 7.18
N HIS A 440 -15.04 7.37 6.20
CA HIS A 440 -15.14 8.81 6.06
C HIS A 440 -15.08 9.23 4.59
N GLU A 441 -15.74 10.34 4.28
CA GLU A 441 -15.71 10.98 2.95
C GLU A 441 -14.86 12.26 2.97
N MET A 442 -14.75 12.92 4.13
CA MET A 442 -14.03 14.19 4.31
C MET A 442 -12.82 14.05 5.23
N GLU A 443 -11.78 14.85 5.00
CA GLU A 443 -10.55 14.84 5.82
C GLU A 443 -10.79 15.35 7.25
N GLU A 444 -11.76 16.25 7.48
CA GLU A 444 -12.06 16.75 8.83
C GLU A 444 -12.62 15.65 9.75
N GLU A 445 -13.45 14.76 9.21
CA GLU A 445 -14.01 13.60 9.93
C GLU A 445 -12.90 12.68 10.46
N LEU A 446 -11.83 12.55 9.69
CA LEU A 446 -10.66 11.72 10.00
C LEU A 446 -9.98 12.20 11.28
N SER A 447 -9.74 13.51 11.40
CA SER A 447 -9.09 14.09 12.59
C SER A 447 -9.92 13.94 13.87
N ASN A 448 -11.24 14.14 13.79
CA ASN A 448 -12.17 13.98 14.92
C ASN A 448 -12.29 12.52 15.37
N ASN A 449 -12.42 11.62 14.41
CA ASN A 449 -12.49 10.19 14.64
C ASN A 449 -11.20 9.70 15.29
N PHE A 450 -10.04 10.17 14.83
CA PHE A 450 -8.76 9.76 15.40
C PHE A 450 -8.63 10.14 16.89
N ALA A 451 -8.92 11.38 17.26
CA ALA A 451 -8.92 11.82 18.66
C ALA A 451 -9.87 10.98 19.54
N THR A 452 -11.06 10.68 19.00
CA THR A 452 -12.04 9.82 19.68
C THR A 452 -11.51 8.40 19.88
N PHE A 453 -10.87 7.82 18.87
CA PHE A 453 -10.35 6.45 18.96
C PHE A 453 -9.21 6.34 19.96
N VAL A 454 -8.31 7.33 20.03
CA VAL A 454 -7.23 7.35 21.03
C VAL A 454 -7.82 7.45 22.45
N ALA A 455 -8.86 8.25 22.66
CA ALA A 455 -9.55 8.33 23.96
C ALA A 455 -10.22 7.00 24.34
N LEU A 456 -10.88 6.33 23.39
CA LEU A 456 -11.44 4.98 23.60
C LEU A 456 -10.35 3.95 23.91
N ALA A 457 -9.20 4.01 23.23
CA ALA A 457 -8.05 3.16 23.52
C ALA A 457 -7.50 3.40 24.94
N CYS A 458 -7.41 4.65 25.40
CA CYS A 458 -7.01 4.97 26.77
C CYS A 458 -7.98 4.38 27.79
N LYS A 459 -9.29 4.50 27.56
CA LYS A 459 -10.33 3.89 28.40
C LYS A 459 -10.17 2.36 28.43
N LYS A 460 -9.97 1.74 27.27
CA LYS A 460 -9.76 0.29 27.20
C LYS A 460 -8.46 -0.17 27.86
N TYR A 461 -7.40 0.62 27.78
CA TYR A 461 -6.15 0.38 28.47
C TYR A 461 -6.37 0.41 29.99
N LYS A 462 -7.13 1.38 30.50
CA LYS A 462 -7.49 1.46 31.92
C LYS A 462 -8.32 0.27 32.38
N ASP A 463 -9.27 -0.21 31.58
CA ASP A 463 -10.06 -1.41 31.92
C ASP A 463 -9.16 -2.65 32.13
N VAL A 464 -8.06 -2.74 31.37
CA VAL A 464 -7.13 -3.88 31.43
C VAL A 464 -6.07 -3.72 32.52
N ASN A 465 -5.61 -2.50 32.79
CA ASN A 465 -4.45 -2.23 33.64
C ASN A 465 -4.79 -1.53 34.97
N GLY A 466 -6.06 -1.17 35.20
CA GLY A 466 -6.52 -0.40 36.37
C GLY A 466 -6.22 1.10 36.31
N GLN A 467 -5.36 1.54 35.40
CA GLN A 467 -4.96 2.94 35.23
C GLN A 467 -4.76 3.31 33.75
N TYR A 468 -4.85 4.61 33.46
CA TYR A 468 -4.55 5.14 32.13
C TYR A 468 -3.05 4.99 31.79
N PRO A 469 -2.68 4.93 30.50
CA PRO A 469 -1.28 4.84 30.12
C PRO A 469 -0.52 6.11 30.52
N GLU A 470 0.69 5.97 31.08
CA GLU A 470 1.52 7.13 31.41
C GLU A 470 2.17 7.75 30.18
N ARG A 471 2.38 6.94 29.13
CA ARG A 471 3.07 7.33 27.90
C ARG A 471 2.29 6.83 26.71
N ILE A 472 2.05 7.72 25.75
CA ILE A 472 1.38 7.37 24.49
C ILE A 472 2.35 7.65 23.34
N LEU A 473 2.62 6.63 22.54
CA LEU A 473 3.42 6.73 21.33
C LEU A 473 2.56 6.42 20.11
N ILE A 474 2.37 7.39 19.23
CA ILE A 474 1.54 7.26 18.04
C ILE A 474 2.42 7.18 16.79
N TYR A 475 2.24 6.12 16.00
CA TYR A 475 2.80 5.98 14.65
C TYR A 475 1.71 6.21 13.60
N ARG A 476 1.85 7.28 12.81
CA ARG A 476 0.90 7.72 11.78
C ARG A 476 1.47 7.46 10.38
N ASP A 477 0.98 6.43 9.69
CA ASP A 477 1.37 6.13 8.29
C ASP A 477 0.48 6.89 7.30
N GLY A 478 0.90 7.05 6.05
CA GLY A 478 0.04 7.55 4.97
C GLY A 478 -0.08 9.07 4.86
N VAL A 479 0.81 9.83 5.51
CA VAL A 479 0.83 11.31 5.44
C VAL A 479 1.85 11.77 4.40
N GLY A 480 1.40 12.57 3.43
CA GLY A 480 2.31 13.22 2.48
C GLY A 480 3.05 14.39 3.13
N GLU A 481 4.25 14.72 2.67
CA GLU A 481 5.05 15.81 3.25
C GLU A 481 4.34 17.17 3.23
N GLY A 482 3.55 17.44 2.18
CA GLY A 482 2.75 18.67 2.08
C GLY A 482 1.51 18.70 3.00
N GLN A 483 1.30 17.68 3.83
CA GLN A 483 0.18 17.58 4.78
C GLN A 483 0.65 17.62 6.24
N LEU A 484 1.95 17.76 6.51
CA LEU A 484 2.49 17.69 7.88
C LEU A 484 1.92 18.79 8.78
N GLU A 485 1.83 20.02 8.27
CA GLU A 485 1.25 21.16 8.98
C GLU A 485 -0.21 20.89 9.34
N TYR A 486 -1.03 20.44 8.38
CA TYR A 486 -2.41 20.05 8.62
C TYR A 486 -2.54 18.95 9.69
N VAL A 487 -1.70 17.91 9.63
CA VAL A 487 -1.71 16.82 10.62
C VAL A 487 -1.35 17.35 12.01
N TYR A 488 -0.37 18.24 12.11
CA TYR A 488 -0.01 18.86 13.38
C TYR A 488 -1.17 19.71 13.93
N GLU A 489 -1.70 20.63 13.12
CA GLU A 489 -2.73 21.58 13.55
C GLU A 489 -4.06 20.89 13.87
N HIS A 490 -4.45 19.86 13.13
CA HIS A 490 -5.76 19.23 13.27
C HIS A 490 -5.73 17.85 13.96
N GLU A 491 -4.81 16.94 13.65
CA GLU A 491 -4.79 15.63 14.30
C GLU A 491 -4.16 15.74 15.70
N VAL A 492 -2.94 16.28 15.79
CA VAL A 492 -2.18 16.31 17.06
C VAL A 492 -2.86 17.20 18.09
N THR A 493 -3.29 18.41 17.71
CA THR A 493 -4.00 19.34 18.60
C THR A 493 -5.29 18.73 19.15
N ARG A 494 -6.15 18.16 18.28
CA ARG A 494 -7.42 17.54 18.73
C ARG A 494 -7.19 16.35 19.66
N ILE A 495 -6.19 15.51 19.38
CA ILE A 495 -5.82 14.40 20.29
C ILE A 495 -5.41 14.96 21.65
N LYS A 496 -4.52 15.96 21.68
CA LYS A 496 -4.06 16.59 22.92
C LYS A 496 -5.23 17.17 23.73
N ASP A 497 -6.08 17.95 23.09
CA ASP A 497 -7.20 18.63 23.74
C ASP A 497 -8.19 17.62 24.32
N ARG A 498 -8.57 16.62 23.52
CA ARG A 498 -9.48 15.55 23.95
C ARG A 498 -8.92 14.77 25.14
N LEU A 499 -7.65 14.38 25.08
CA LEU A 499 -7.02 13.63 26.15
C LEU A 499 -6.84 14.44 27.43
N LYS A 500 -6.48 15.73 27.33
CA LYS A 500 -6.41 16.62 28.49
C LYS A 500 -7.78 16.81 29.13
N GLN A 501 -8.84 16.98 28.34
CA GLN A 501 -10.18 17.19 28.88
C GLN A 501 -10.78 15.93 29.52
N GLU A 502 -10.65 14.76 28.88
CA GLU A 502 -11.36 13.54 29.32
C GLU A 502 -10.54 12.59 30.20
N ILE A 503 -9.22 12.53 30.00
CA ILE A 503 -8.38 11.44 30.53
C ILE A 503 -7.35 11.98 31.53
N TYR A 504 -6.74 13.13 31.22
CA TYR A 504 -5.67 13.75 32.02
C TYR A 504 -6.00 15.20 32.44
N PRO A 505 -7.17 15.48 33.06
CA PRO A 505 -7.53 16.86 33.43
C PRO A 505 -6.58 17.48 34.44
N ASN A 506 -6.00 16.65 35.32
CA ASN A 506 -5.10 17.05 36.40
C ASN A 506 -3.76 16.31 36.35
N SER A 507 -3.35 15.84 35.17
CA SER A 507 -2.14 15.03 35.01
C SER A 507 -1.38 15.41 33.75
N GLU A 508 -0.06 15.20 33.78
CA GLU A 508 0.78 15.46 32.62
C GLU A 508 0.50 14.44 31.50
N LEU A 509 0.18 14.93 30.30
CA LEU A 509 0.06 14.10 29.10
C LEU A 509 1.43 13.94 28.43
N LYS A 510 2.02 12.73 28.51
CA LYS A 510 3.24 12.37 27.78
C LYS A 510 2.90 11.69 26.46
N LEU A 511 2.91 12.48 25.39
CA LEU A 511 2.53 12.05 24.04
C LEU A 511 3.69 12.27 23.06
N ALA A 512 4.06 11.23 22.33
CA ALA A 512 4.94 11.30 21.17
C ALA A 512 4.14 10.94 19.91
N PHE A 513 4.23 11.76 18.86
CA PHE A 513 3.55 11.56 17.58
C PHE A 513 4.59 11.48 16.47
N VAL A 514 4.66 10.33 15.80
CA VAL A 514 5.68 10.00 14.79
C VAL A 514 5.00 9.71 13.47
N VAL A 515 5.28 10.53 12.46
CA VAL A 515 4.83 10.28 11.08
C VAL A 515 5.75 9.26 10.42
N VAL A 516 5.17 8.18 9.90
CA VAL A 516 5.87 7.10 9.23
C VAL A 516 5.71 7.25 7.72
N SER A 517 6.82 7.36 6.99
CA SER A 517 6.83 7.47 5.53
C SER A 517 7.56 6.28 4.90
N LYS A 518 6.80 5.36 4.27
CA LYS A 518 7.37 4.16 3.63
C LYS A 518 7.77 4.38 2.16
N ARG A 519 7.06 5.26 1.46
CA ARG A 519 7.26 5.53 0.02
C ARG A 519 8.17 6.73 -0.19
N ILE A 520 9.44 6.58 0.17
CA ILE A 520 10.46 7.63 0.04
C ILE A 520 11.40 7.35 -1.13
N ASN A 521 12.04 8.39 -1.66
CA ASN A 521 13.04 8.27 -2.74
C ASN A 521 14.48 8.15 -2.20
N THR A 522 14.72 8.41 -0.92
CA THR A 522 16.02 8.19 -0.29
C THR A 522 16.39 6.70 -0.31
N ARG A 523 17.60 6.40 -0.77
CA ARG A 523 18.19 5.05 -0.74
C ARG A 523 19.51 5.13 -0.01
N ILE A 524 19.75 4.14 0.85
CA ILE A 524 20.96 4.03 1.65
C ILE A 524 21.65 2.76 1.23
N PHE A 525 22.98 2.82 1.10
CA PHE A 525 23.82 1.69 0.74
C PHE A 525 24.97 1.61 1.73
N THR A 526 25.50 0.40 1.92
CA THR A 526 26.77 0.24 2.65
C THR A 526 27.94 0.60 1.72
N ASP A 527 29.12 0.86 2.30
CA ASP A 527 30.34 1.08 1.51
C ASP A 527 30.73 -0.10 0.61
N ARG A 528 30.26 -1.31 0.97
CA ARG A 528 30.42 -2.53 0.16
C ARG A 528 29.42 -2.63 -0.99
N LYS A 529 28.61 -1.58 -1.20
CA LYS A 529 27.54 -1.53 -2.21
C LYS A 529 26.48 -2.62 -2.00
N ASP A 530 26.14 -2.88 -0.74
CA ASP A 530 25.07 -3.80 -0.34
C ASP A 530 23.88 -3.05 0.27
N ASN A 531 22.77 -3.76 0.49
CA ASN A 531 21.67 -3.25 1.31
C ASN A 531 22.16 -3.12 2.77
N PRO A 532 21.81 -2.03 3.47
CA PRO A 532 22.09 -1.91 4.89
C PRO A 532 21.40 -3.04 5.69
N PRO A 533 22.06 -3.57 6.74
CA PRO A 533 21.43 -4.58 7.59
C PRO A 533 20.24 -3.99 8.37
N PRO A 534 19.27 -4.84 8.79
CA PRO A 534 18.24 -4.43 9.74
C PRO A 534 18.84 -3.76 10.99
N GLY A 535 18.19 -2.71 11.47
CA GLY A 535 18.70 -1.90 12.59
C GLY A 535 19.58 -0.71 12.17
N THR A 536 19.83 -0.51 10.87
CA THR A 536 20.53 0.70 10.38
C THR A 536 19.69 1.95 10.65
N VAL A 537 20.27 2.91 11.36
CA VAL A 537 19.74 4.23 11.69
C VAL A 537 20.61 5.31 11.05
N VAL A 538 19.96 6.29 10.44
CA VAL A 538 20.57 7.49 9.88
C VAL A 538 19.76 8.69 10.38
N ASP A 539 20.42 9.53 11.14
CA ASP A 539 19.86 10.64 11.91
C ASP A 539 20.67 11.95 11.73
N ASP A 540 21.50 12.02 10.68
CA ASP A 540 22.28 13.20 10.30
C ASP A 540 22.48 13.21 8.77
N THR A 541 22.98 14.31 8.23
CA THR A 541 23.39 14.57 6.84
C THR A 541 22.26 14.57 5.82
N VAL A 542 21.48 13.48 5.73
CA VAL A 542 20.39 13.30 4.76
C VAL A 542 19.00 13.54 5.38
N THR A 543 18.98 13.94 6.65
CA THR A 543 17.81 14.45 7.37
C THR A 543 17.54 15.92 7.00
N LEU A 544 16.39 16.46 7.43
CA LEU A 544 15.96 17.81 7.12
C LEU A 544 16.14 18.69 8.36
N PRO A 545 16.75 19.89 8.27
CA PRO A 545 17.04 20.75 9.42
C PRO A 545 15.79 21.16 10.21
N GLU A 546 14.66 21.31 9.52
CA GLU A 546 13.40 21.75 10.11
C GLU A 546 12.59 20.64 10.79
N ARG A 547 13.11 19.40 10.87
CA ARG A 547 12.38 18.23 11.40
C ARG A 547 12.99 17.61 12.64
#